data_AF-A0A7I9VT00-F1
#
_entry.id   AF-A0A7I9VT00-F1
#
_cell.length_a   1.000
_cell.length_b   1.000
_cell.length_c   1.000
_cell.angle_alpha   90.00
_cell.angle_beta   90.00
_cell.angle_gamma   90.00
#
_symmetry.space_group_name_H-M   'P 1'
#
loop_
_entity.id
_entity.type
_entity.pdbx_description
1 polymer ?
#
loop_
_entity_poly.entity_id
_entity_poly.type
_entity_poly.pdbx_seq_one_letter_code
_entity_poly.pdbx_strand_id
1 'polypeptide(L)'
;MKLCPYCAEEIQDAAIRCKHCRSDLPAATASGGPERRTRRRLVASIGLLAALLAAAPVLAWPLLRHLQPDRCEPTNWVEWHRAMRQQCLTPSYVCEHMTTPGMLQDPEVARSFGAGAEAEPSHLSELVGRMRSAFGCAPEGGPAFHAEPPANPHAFPLPAFPIPQDGPRSL
;
A
#
# COMPACT_ATOMS: atom_id res chain seq x y z
N MET A 1 -45.53 -33.76 37.42
CA MET A 1 -45.68 -34.37 38.75
C MET A 1 -44.38 -35.11 39.05
N LYS A 2 -43.89 -35.06 40.30
CA LYS A 2 -42.64 -35.72 40.72
C LYS A 2 -42.87 -36.54 41.98
N LEU A 3 -42.00 -37.50 42.28
CA LEU A 3 -42.07 -38.27 43.52
C LEU A 3 -41.27 -37.54 44.63
N CYS A 4 -41.79 -37.57 45.85
CA CYS A 4 -41.07 -37.07 47.01
C CYS A 4 -39.86 -37.98 47.29
N PRO A 5 -38.62 -37.44 47.42
CA PRO A 5 -37.43 -38.25 47.67
C PRO A 5 -37.40 -38.89 49.07
N TYR A 6 -38.29 -38.48 49.98
CA TYR A 6 -38.33 -38.97 51.36
C TYR A 6 -39.40 -40.04 51.59
N CYS A 7 -40.59 -39.89 51.01
CA CYS A 7 -41.70 -40.83 51.22
C CYS A 7 -42.18 -41.55 49.94
N ALA A 8 -41.68 -41.16 48.77
CA ALA A 8 -42.06 -41.71 47.46
C ALA A 8 -43.51 -41.45 47.01
N GLU A 9 -44.30 -40.65 47.73
CA GLU A 9 -45.60 -40.18 47.21
C GLU A 9 -45.46 -39.15 46.08
N GLU A 10 -46.50 -39.12 45.23
CA GLU A 10 -46.63 -38.16 44.14
C GLU A 10 -46.97 -36.75 44.65
N ILE A 11 -46.18 -35.78 44.20
CA ILE A 11 -46.27 -34.36 44.56
C ILE A 11 -46.21 -33.49 43.29
N GLN A 12 -46.68 -32.24 43.40
CA GLN A 12 -46.60 -31.28 42.30
C GLN A 12 -45.14 -30.88 42.02
N ASP A 13 -44.81 -30.59 40.75
CA ASP A 13 -43.44 -30.23 40.37
C ASP A 13 -42.96 -28.95 41.06
N ALA A 14 -43.89 -28.01 41.26
CA ALA A 14 -43.66 -26.74 41.95
C ALA A 14 -43.73 -26.84 43.50
N ALA A 15 -43.95 -28.02 44.08
CA ALA A 15 -44.01 -28.18 45.52
C ALA A 15 -42.63 -27.93 46.16
N ILE A 16 -42.62 -27.08 47.19
CA ILE A 16 -41.45 -26.79 48.05
C ILE A 16 -41.47 -27.69 49.29
N ARG A 17 -42.65 -28.12 49.75
CA ARG A 17 -42.84 -29.07 50.85
C ARG A 17 -43.74 -30.22 50.44
N CYS A 18 -43.43 -31.43 50.92
CA CYS A 18 -44.28 -32.60 50.71
C CYS A 18 -45.49 -32.59 51.66
N LYS A 19 -46.70 -32.81 51.15
CA LYS A 19 -47.92 -32.87 51.97
C LYS A 19 -48.01 -34.11 52.88
N HIS A 20 -47.26 -35.17 52.55
CA HIS A 20 -47.29 -36.44 53.26
C HIS A 20 -46.28 -36.50 54.41
N CYS A 21 -45.00 -36.27 54.14
CA CYS A 21 -43.95 -36.31 55.16
C CYS A 21 -43.57 -34.95 55.75
N ARG A 22 -44.08 -33.83 55.20
CA ARG A 22 -43.80 -32.44 55.61
C ARG A 22 -42.34 -32.01 55.49
N SER A 23 -41.48 -32.82 54.90
CA SER A 23 -40.08 -32.48 54.62
C SER A 23 -39.97 -31.39 53.54
N ASP A 24 -39.02 -30.50 53.72
CA ASP A 24 -38.61 -29.51 52.72
C ASP A 24 -37.90 -30.21 51.55
N LEU A 25 -38.41 -29.98 50.34
CA LEU A 25 -37.84 -30.52 49.12
C LEU A 25 -36.68 -29.64 48.70
N PRO A 26 -35.54 -30.21 48.27
CA PRO A 26 -34.47 -29.41 47.70
C PRO A 26 -35.05 -28.61 46.55
N ALA A 27 -34.93 -27.27 46.63
CA ALA A 27 -35.41 -26.38 45.58
C ALA A 27 -34.83 -26.91 44.26
N ALA A 28 -35.71 -27.31 43.34
CA ALA A 28 -35.29 -27.59 41.98
C ALA A 28 -34.71 -26.28 41.48
N THR A 29 -33.38 -26.15 41.57
CA THR A 29 -32.63 -24.99 41.11
C THR A 29 -33.13 -24.76 39.71
N ALA A 30 -33.86 -23.66 39.51
CA ALA A 30 -34.44 -23.34 38.24
C ALA A 30 -33.29 -23.37 37.23
N SER A 31 -33.25 -24.45 36.46
CA SER A 31 -32.29 -24.69 35.40
C SER A 31 -32.62 -23.69 34.29
N GLY A 32 -32.35 -22.41 34.54
CA GLY A 32 -32.29 -21.38 33.51
C GLY A 32 -31.19 -21.81 32.56
N GLY A 33 -31.60 -22.45 31.47
CA GLY A 33 -30.74 -23.33 30.68
C GLY A 33 -29.45 -22.65 30.17
N PRO A 34 -28.36 -23.42 30.06
CA PRO A 34 -27.10 -22.94 29.49
C PRO A 34 -27.26 -22.36 28.06
N GLU A 35 -28.33 -22.74 27.35
CA GLU A 35 -28.60 -22.43 25.95
C GLU A 35 -28.66 -20.92 25.64
N ARG A 36 -29.27 -20.10 26.52
CA ARG A 36 -29.39 -18.64 26.30
C ARG A 36 -28.05 -17.92 26.42
N ARG A 37 -27.13 -18.46 27.25
CA ARG A 37 -25.80 -17.88 27.47
C ARG A 37 -24.87 -18.22 26.31
N THR A 38 -24.99 -19.42 25.75
CA THR A 38 -24.19 -19.87 24.60
C THR A 38 -24.54 -19.08 23.34
N ARG A 39 -25.84 -18.85 23.07
CA ARG A 39 -26.28 -18.07 21.90
C ARG A 39 -25.79 -16.62 21.93
N ARG A 40 -25.82 -15.96 23.10
CA ARG A 40 -25.27 -14.60 23.25
C ARG A 40 -23.76 -14.54 23.01
N ARG A 41 -23.02 -15.53 23.51
CA ARG A 41 -21.57 -15.63 23.27
C ARG A 41 -21.26 -15.81 21.79
N LEU A 42 -22.03 -16.66 21.10
CA LEU A 42 -21.83 -16.95 19.68
C LEU A 42 -22.09 -15.71 18.81
N VAL A 43 -23.19 -14.98 19.06
CA VAL A 43 -23.50 -13.72 18.36
C VAL A 43 -22.41 -12.67 18.61
N ALA A 44 -21.96 -12.52 19.85
CA ALA A 44 -20.88 -11.59 20.18
C ALA A 44 -19.56 -11.95 19.47
N SER A 45 -19.21 -13.24 19.42
CA SER A 45 -17.99 -13.70 18.73
C SER A 45 -18.04 -13.47 17.22
N ILE A 46 -19.19 -13.72 16.58
CA ILE A 46 -19.37 -13.45 15.15
C ILE A 46 -19.26 -11.95 14.87
N GLY A 47 -19.88 -11.10 15.70
CA GLY A 47 -19.79 -9.65 15.57
C GLY A 47 -18.35 -9.13 15.68
N LEU A 48 -17.59 -9.63 16.65
CA LEU A 48 -16.17 -9.26 16.82
C LEU A 48 -15.33 -9.67 15.60
N LEU A 49 -15.54 -10.89 15.10
CA LEU A 49 -14.77 -11.42 13.96
C LEU A 49 -15.07 -10.66 12.67
N ALA A 50 -16.35 -10.31 12.44
CA ALA A 50 -16.75 -9.46 11.31
C ALA A 50 -16.14 -8.04 11.41
N ALA A 51 -16.13 -7.45 12.60
CA ALA A 51 -15.50 -6.14 12.82
C ALA A 51 -13.99 -6.17 12.56
N LEU A 52 -13.29 -7.22 13.00
CA LEU A 52 -11.85 -7.39 12.74
C LEU A 52 -11.56 -7.58 11.25
N LEU A 53 -12.36 -8.39 10.54
CA LEU A 53 -12.21 -8.59 9.09
C LEU A 53 -12.44 -7.29 8.29
N ALA A 54 -13.36 -6.43 8.73
CA ALA A 54 -13.60 -5.14 8.10
C ALA A 54 -12.50 -4.10 8.41
N ALA A 55 -11.97 -4.09 9.65
CA ALA A 55 -10.95 -3.14 10.07
C ALA A 55 -9.53 -3.49 9.58
N ALA A 56 -9.22 -4.78 9.45
CA ALA A 56 -7.90 -5.27 9.02
C ALA A 56 -7.39 -4.65 7.71
N PRO A 57 -8.14 -4.59 6.59
CA PRO A 57 -7.66 -3.98 5.36
C PRO A 57 -7.43 -2.48 5.51
N VAL A 58 -8.26 -1.76 6.28
CA VAL A 58 -8.08 -0.32 6.52
C VAL A 58 -6.79 -0.04 7.28
N LEU A 59 -6.49 -0.86 8.29
CA LEU A 59 -5.27 -0.74 9.09
C LEU A 59 -4.03 -1.23 8.32
N ALA A 60 -4.16 -2.27 7.49
CA ALA A 60 -3.08 -2.82 6.70
C ALA A 60 -2.75 -1.99 5.45
N TRP A 61 -3.71 -1.25 4.89
CA TRP A 61 -3.54 -0.46 3.66
C TRP A 61 -2.35 0.51 3.65
N PRO A 62 -2.10 1.35 4.66
CA PRO A 62 -0.94 2.25 4.66
C PRO A 62 0.39 1.49 4.69
N LEU A 63 0.46 0.37 5.43
CA LEU A 63 1.64 -0.49 5.46
C LEU A 63 1.84 -1.18 4.10
N LEU A 64 0.76 -1.67 3.50
CA LEU A 64 0.78 -2.30 2.19
C LEU A 64 1.18 -1.30 1.09
N ARG A 65 0.74 -0.03 1.18
CA ARG A 65 1.18 1.04 0.28
C ARG A 65 2.67 1.35 0.40
N HIS A 66 3.24 1.24 1.60
CA HIS A 66 4.68 1.37 1.77
C HIS A 66 5.46 0.17 1.23
N LEU A 67 4.84 -1.01 1.23
CA LEU A 67 5.46 -2.24 0.77
C LEU A 67 5.24 -2.54 -0.72
N GLN A 68 4.31 -1.86 -1.41
CA GLN A 68 4.10 -2.00 -2.85
C GLN A 68 5.11 -1.14 -3.62
N PRO A 69 6.19 -1.74 -4.16
CA PRO A 69 7.21 -1.03 -4.94
C PRO A 69 6.74 -0.80 -6.39
N ASP A 70 5.59 -1.35 -6.78
CA ASP A 70 5.16 -1.47 -8.18
C ASP A 70 4.51 -0.20 -8.76
N ARG A 71 4.64 0.96 -8.11
CA ARG A 71 4.21 2.25 -8.69
C ARG A 71 5.37 3.09 -9.21
N CYS A 72 6.45 2.44 -9.61
CA CYS A 72 7.59 3.09 -10.23
C CYS A 72 7.46 3.17 -11.76
N GLU A 73 6.29 2.86 -12.31
CA GLU A 73 5.98 2.98 -13.74
C GLU A 73 5.22 4.30 -13.98
N PRO A 74 5.93 5.40 -14.29
CA PRO A 74 5.31 6.70 -14.48
C PRO A 74 4.45 6.74 -15.75
N THR A 75 3.28 7.36 -15.66
CA THR A 75 2.36 7.51 -16.80
C THR A 75 2.51 8.86 -17.52
N ASN A 76 3.23 9.80 -16.92
CA ASN A 76 3.44 11.15 -17.42
C ASN A 76 4.78 11.72 -16.92
N TRP A 77 5.22 12.83 -17.51
CA TRP A 77 6.51 13.48 -17.20
C TRP A 77 6.67 13.89 -15.74
N VAL A 78 5.61 14.38 -15.09
CA VAL A 78 5.64 14.81 -13.69
C VAL A 78 5.88 13.61 -12.76
N GLU A 79 5.20 12.49 -13.01
CA GLU A 79 5.42 11.24 -12.29
C GLU A 79 6.82 10.69 -12.52
N TRP A 80 7.34 10.79 -13.74
CA TRP A 80 8.69 10.32 -14.08
C TRP A 80 9.77 11.10 -13.32
N HIS A 81 9.65 12.43 -13.22
CA HIS A 81 10.57 13.25 -12.40
C HIS A 81 10.48 12.93 -10.90
N ARG A 82 9.28 12.59 -10.41
CA ARG A 82 9.10 12.15 -9.03
C ARG A 82 9.78 10.80 -8.82
N ALA A 83 9.58 9.83 -9.72
CA ALA A 83 10.20 8.51 -9.67
C ALA A 83 11.74 8.61 -9.76
N MET A 84 12.26 9.50 -10.59
CA MET A 84 13.70 9.75 -10.68
C MET A 84 14.28 10.31 -9.38
N ARG A 85 13.64 11.32 -8.77
CA ARG A 85 14.08 11.87 -7.47
C ARG A 85 14.03 10.84 -6.34
N GLN A 86 13.10 9.91 -6.42
CA GLN A 86 12.95 8.82 -5.46
C GLN A 86 13.86 7.63 -5.77
N GLN A 87 14.68 7.69 -6.83
CA GLN A 87 15.58 6.61 -7.27
C GLN A 87 14.85 5.29 -7.52
N CYS A 88 13.61 5.39 -7.99
CA CYS A 88 12.69 4.29 -8.18
C CYS A 88 12.80 3.63 -9.56
N LEU A 89 13.47 4.29 -10.53
CA LEU A 89 13.58 3.81 -11.90
C LEU A 89 14.83 2.93 -12.04
N THR A 90 14.66 1.75 -12.66
CA THR A 90 15.81 0.93 -13.03
C THR A 90 16.60 1.60 -14.16
N PRO A 91 17.94 1.45 -14.22
CA PRO A 91 18.73 1.99 -15.32
C PRO A 91 18.21 1.56 -16.70
N SER A 92 17.75 0.31 -16.83
CA SER A 92 17.17 -0.21 -18.08
C SER A 92 15.90 0.53 -18.50
N TYR A 93 14.99 0.81 -17.57
CA TYR A 93 13.76 1.56 -17.84
C TYR A 93 14.06 2.99 -18.30
N VAL A 94 15.05 3.63 -17.66
CA VAL A 94 15.52 4.95 -18.07
C VAL A 94 16.06 4.90 -19.50
N CYS A 95 16.89 3.90 -19.83
CA CYS A 95 17.47 3.76 -21.17
C CYS A 95 16.45 3.47 -22.28
N GLU A 96 15.37 2.75 -21.95
CA GLU A 96 14.30 2.38 -22.89
C GLU A 96 13.32 3.54 -23.12
N HIS A 97 12.96 4.28 -22.06
CA HIS A 97 11.90 5.28 -22.13
C HIS A 97 12.37 6.73 -22.27
N MET A 98 13.61 7.10 -21.89
CA MET A 98 14.10 8.48 -21.98
C MET A 98 14.11 9.07 -23.39
N THR A 99 14.15 8.22 -24.42
CA THR A 99 14.29 8.66 -25.81
C THR A 99 13.11 8.23 -26.66
N THR A 100 12.03 7.76 -26.05
CA THR A 100 10.85 7.41 -26.82
C THR A 100 10.31 8.67 -27.49
N PRO A 101 9.98 8.62 -28.80
CA PRO A 101 9.41 9.74 -29.51
C PRO A 101 8.19 10.33 -28.80
N GLY A 102 7.44 9.51 -28.06
CA GLY A 102 6.29 9.94 -27.26
C GLY A 102 6.62 10.94 -26.15
N MET A 103 7.77 10.82 -25.48
CA MET A 103 8.15 11.75 -24.41
C MET A 103 8.58 13.12 -24.97
N LEU A 104 9.22 13.12 -26.14
CA LEU A 104 9.60 14.35 -26.85
C LEU A 104 8.42 15.06 -27.50
N GLN A 105 7.29 14.36 -27.68
CA GLN A 105 6.03 14.94 -28.15
C GLN A 105 5.22 15.60 -27.03
N ASP A 106 5.64 15.47 -25.76
CA ASP A 106 4.96 16.14 -24.65
C ASP A 106 5.21 17.67 -24.70
N PRO A 107 4.16 18.49 -24.78
CA PRO A 107 4.30 19.95 -24.89
C PRO A 107 4.90 20.60 -23.64
N GLU A 108 4.86 19.97 -22.47
CA GLU A 108 5.58 20.46 -21.27
C GLU A 108 7.08 20.20 -21.38
N VAL A 109 7.46 19.03 -21.87
CA VAL A 109 8.86 18.67 -22.10
C VAL A 109 9.47 19.58 -23.15
N ALA A 110 8.80 19.76 -24.28
CA ALA A 110 9.21 20.70 -25.34
C ALA A 110 9.35 22.15 -24.82
N ARG A 111 8.47 22.59 -23.91
CA ARG A 111 8.58 23.91 -23.26
C ARG A 111 9.77 24.00 -22.32
N SER A 112 10.06 22.94 -21.56
CA SER A 112 11.18 22.91 -20.61
C SER A 112 12.56 22.94 -21.29
N PHE A 113 12.65 22.41 -22.51
CA PHE A 113 13.86 22.49 -23.35
C PHE A 113 14.01 23.81 -24.10
N GLY A 114 13.07 24.77 -23.92
CA GLY A 114 13.05 26.07 -24.58
C GLY A 114 12.22 26.01 -25.86
N ALA A 115 11.09 26.68 -25.99
CA ALA A 115 10.96 28.14 -25.86
C ALA A 115 12.15 28.90 -26.51
N GLY A 116 12.52 28.45 -27.70
CA GLY A 116 13.25 29.19 -28.72
C GLY A 116 13.07 28.41 -30.01
N ALA A 117 12.12 28.81 -30.86
CA ALA A 117 11.59 28.02 -31.98
C ALA A 117 12.60 27.70 -33.12
N GLU A 118 13.90 27.87 -32.89
CA GLU A 118 14.98 27.68 -33.87
C GLU A 118 16.09 26.75 -33.35
N ALA A 119 15.82 25.94 -32.32
CA ALA A 119 16.77 24.93 -31.87
C ALA A 119 16.95 23.86 -32.96
N GLU A 120 18.08 23.94 -33.65
CA GLU A 120 18.57 22.97 -34.64
C GLU A 120 18.41 21.53 -34.10
N PRO A 121 17.79 20.61 -34.85
CA PRO A 121 17.47 19.24 -34.39
C PRO A 121 18.70 18.41 -33.98
N SER A 122 19.89 18.84 -34.38
CA SER A 122 21.19 18.29 -33.98
C SER A 122 21.51 18.47 -32.49
N HIS A 123 21.02 19.53 -31.84
CA HIS A 123 21.30 19.78 -30.43
C HIS A 123 20.57 18.81 -29.50
N LEU A 124 19.36 18.40 -29.88
CA LEU A 124 18.52 17.54 -29.06
C LEU A 124 19.03 16.09 -29.05
N SER A 125 19.54 15.60 -30.18
CA SER A 125 20.19 14.28 -30.25
C SER A 125 21.49 14.24 -29.47
N GLU A 126 22.28 15.31 -29.46
CA GLU A 126 23.51 15.41 -28.67
C GLU A 126 23.23 15.45 -27.15
N LEU A 127 22.21 16.22 -26.73
CA LEU A 127 21.76 16.28 -25.33
C LEU A 127 21.28 14.91 -24.84
N VAL A 128 20.45 14.24 -25.65
CA VAL A 128 19.98 12.88 -25.40
C VAL A 128 21.15 11.90 -25.30
N GLY A 129 22.14 12.02 -26.19
CA GLY A 129 23.36 11.21 -26.16
C GLY A 129 24.16 11.39 -24.86
N ARG A 130 24.35 12.63 -24.41
CA ARG A 130 25.02 12.93 -23.13
C ARG A 130 24.25 12.34 -21.94
N MET A 131 22.92 12.49 -21.89
CA MET A 131 22.13 11.88 -20.82
C MET A 131 22.24 10.35 -20.83
N ARG A 132 22.07 9.70 -21.98
CA ARG A 132 22.24 8.24 -22.10
C ARG A 132 23.62 7.79 -21.60
N SER A 133 24.68 8.51 -21.95
CA SER A 133 26.03 8.20 -21.49
C SER A 133 26.17 8.32 -19.96
N ALA A 134 25.57 9.33 -19.35
CA ALA A 134 25.61 9.54 -17.90
C ALA A 134 24.87 8.43 -17.12
N PHE A 135 23.84 7.84 -17.72
CA PHE A 135 23.11 6.70 -17.16
C PHE A 135 23.69 5.33 -17.55
N GLY A 136 24.82 5.29 -18.26
CA GLY A 136 25.45 4.05 -18.71
C GLY A 136 24.66 3.30 -19.79
N CYS A 137 23.73 3.96 -20.47
CA CYS A 137 23.01 3.41 -21.60
C CYS A 137 23.97 3.34 -22.80
N ALA A 138 24.55 2.18 -23.07
CA ALA A 138 25.34 1.97 -24.28
C ALA A 138 24.46 2.22 -25.52
N PRO A 139 24.95 2.92 -26.57
CA PRO A 139 24.19 3.06 -27.80
C PRO A 139 24.03 1.68 -28.44
N GLU A 140 22.80 1.21 -28.59
CA GLU A 140 22.53 0.01 -29.38
C GLU A 140 22.84 0.32 -30.86
N GLY A 141 24.02 -0.09 -31.32
CA GLY A 141 24.29 -0.33 -32.74
C GLY A 141 24.50 0.88 -33.68
N GLY A 142 24.67 2.10 -33.18
CA GLY A 142 25.21 3.20 -34.00
C GLY A 142 26.74 3.08 -34.14
N PRO A 143 27.37 3.59 -35.23
CA PRO A 143 28.83 3.55 -35.36
C PRO A 143 29.44 4.13 -34.10
N ALA A 144 30.25 3.32 -33.43
CA ALA A 144 30.81 3.62 -32.13
C ALA A 144 31.40 5.02 -32.13
N PHE A 145 30.75 5.96 -31.42
CA PHE A 145 31.49 7.07 -30.87
C PHE A 145 32.49 6.43 -29.91
N HIS A 146 33.73 6.25 -30.38
CA HIS A 146 34.87 5.87 -29.55
C HIS A 146 35.18 7.01 -28.58
N ALA A 147 34.30 7.22 -27.61
CA ALA A 147 34.67 7.91 -26.39
C ALA A 147 35.43 6.87 -25.56
N GLU A 148 36.73 7.07 -25.45
CA GLU A 148 37.59 6.31 -24.54
C GLU A 148 36.93 6.32 -23.14
N PRO A 149 36.68 5.16 -22.52
CA PRO A 149 36.07 5.12 -21.19
C PRO A 149 36.95 5.95 -20.23
N PRO A 150 36.37 6.80 -19.38
CA PRO A 150 37.17 7.56 -18.43
C PRO A 150 37.92 6.58 -17.54
N ALA A 151 39.24 6.78 -17.40
CA ALA A 151 40.13 5.91 -16.62
C ALA A 151 39.76 5.80 -15.12
N ASN A 152 38.74 6.53 -14.66
CA ASN A 152 38.24 6.49 -13.31
C ASN A 152 36.70 6.58 -13.28
N PRO A 153 35.98 5.50 -12.93
CA PRO A 153 34.52 5.49 -12.84
C PRO A 153 33.96 6.38 -11.71
N HIS A 154 34.81 6.88 -10.80
CA HIS A 154 34.42 7.79 -9.72
C HIS A 154 34.72 9.27 -10.00
N ALA A 155 35.26 9.61 -11.18
CA ALA A 155 35.64 10.98 -11.52
C ALA A 155 34.53 11.79 -12.19
N PHE A 156 33.27 11.37 -12.15
CA PHE A 156 32.17 12.19 -12.63
C PHE A 156 31.85 13.28 -11.59
N PRO A 157 32.12 14.58 -11.87
CA PRO A 157 31.47 15.63 -11.12
C PRO A 157 29.98 15.48 -11.37
N LEU A 158 29.20 15.27 -10.31
CA LEU A 158 27.75 15.42 -10.38
C LEU A 158 27.46 16.77 -11.08
N PRO A 159 26.61 16.82 -12.12
CA PRO A 159 26.24 18.10 -12.69
C PRO A 159 25.65 18.96 -11.57
N ALA A 160 26.35 20.03 -11.24
CA ALA A 160 25.85 21.06 -10.34
C ALA A 160 24.70 21.75 -11.07
N PHE A 161 23.50 21.17 -10.97
CA PHE A 161 22.29 21.83 -11.45
C PHE A 161 22.16 23.14 -10.68
N PRO A 162 22.06 24.30 -11.35
CA PRO A 162 21.83 25.56 -10.67
C PRO A 162 20.47 25.47 -9.97
N ILE A 163 20.49 25.46 -8.63
CA ILE A 163 19.27 25.58 -7.83
C ILE A 163 18.69 26.97 -8.12
N PRO A 164 17.45 27.09 -8.62
CA PRO A 164 16.79 28.38 -8.75
C PRO A 164 16.71 29.04 -7.38
N GLN A 165 17.39 30.18 -7.22
CA GLN A 165 17.27 31.02 -6.04
C GLN A 165 15.91 31.72 -6.16
N ASP A 166 14.89 31.20 -5.47
CA ASP A 166 13.61 31.89 -5.32
C ASP A 166 13.86 33.24 -4.63
N GLY A 167 13.83 34.31 -5.41
CA GLY A 167 13.92 35.68 -4.92
C GLY A 167 12.71 36.04 -4.04
N PRO A 168 12.87 36.98 -3.10
CA PRO A 168 11.81 37.34 -2.17
C PRO A 168 10.59 37.89 -2.91
N ARG A 169 9.44 37.22 -2.73
CA ARG A 169 8.13 37.76 -3.11
C ARG A 169 7.87 39.03 -2.30
N SER A 170 7.86 40.17 -2.97
CA SER A 170 7.33 41.42 -2.45
C SER A 170 5.85 41.23 -2.09
N LEU A 171 5.51 41.51 -0.82
CA LEU A 171 4.15 41.61 -0.30
C LEU A 171 3.45 42.88 -0.81
#